data_AF-A0A256G6A2-F1
#
_entry.id   AF-A0A256G6A2-F1
#
_cell.length_a   1.000
_cell.length_b   1.000
_cell.length_c   1.000
_cell.angle_alpha   90.00
_cell.angle_beta   90.00
_cell.angle_gamma   90.00
#
_symmetry.space_group_name_H-M   'P 1'
#
loop_
_entity.id
_entity.type
_entity.pdbx_description
1 polymer ?
#
loop_
_entity_poly.entity_id
_entity_poly.type
_entity_poly.pdbx_seq_one_letter_code
_entity_poly.pdbx_strand_id
1 'polypeptide(L)'
;MDTLFDEALDEKRLLRSAFLLARRLESRVIPDVLDRAAFLALAKTAGIPGGSVLLHHAEFGKQPEKTISIDPVCAWDSLFQVFHEDVILEFSTSPLFVWLPAGERFHVVFGSKEMIAHFDNMRDQADSFSAFVDASRLTEKGKQFLLQAYERYTI
;
A
#
# COMPACT_ATOMS: atom_id res chain seq x y z
N MET A 1 -7.05 -20.89 8.46
CA MET A 1 -7.88 -19.70 8.20
C MET A 1 -6.91 -18.76 7.53
N ASP A 2 -7.08 -18.53 6.24
CA ASP A 2 -6.11 -17.76 5.45
C ASP A 2 -6.14 -16.30 5.93
N THR A 3 -4.95 -15.74 6.16
CA THR A 3 -4.81 -14.33 6.53
C THR A 3 -4.95 -13.46 5.28
N LEU A 4 -5.20 -12.15 5.46
CA LEU A 4 -5.19 -11.22 4.33
C LEU A 4 -3.85 -11.29 3.57
N PHE A 5 -2.75 -11.55 4.28
CA PHE A 5 -1.44 -11.77 3.67
C PHE A 5 -1.40 -13.01 2.78
N ASP A 6 -1.97 -14.13 3.22
CA ASP A 6 -1.99 -15.37 2.43
C ASP A 6 -2.81 -15.21 1.14
N GLU A 7 -3.88 -14.40 1.22
CA GLU A 7 -4.71 -14.08 0.07
C GLU A 7 -4.06 -13.07 -0.88
N ALA A 8 -3.47 -12.00 -0.32
CA ALA A 8 -2.95 -10.87 -1.09
C ALA A 8 -1.54 -11.10 -1.63
N LEU A 9 -0.67 -11.78 -0.88
CA LEU A 9 0.74 -11.95 -1.20
C LEU A 9 1.13 -13.42 -1.41
N ASP A 10 2.12 -13.67 -2.26
CA ASP A 10 2.71 -14.99 -2.47
C ASP A 10 3.71 -15.38 -1.36
N GLU A 11 4.29 -16.58 -1.42
CA GLU A 11 5.31 -17.01 -0.46
C GLU A 11 6.57 -16.12 -0.40
N LYS A 12 6.79 -15.27 -1.41
CA LYS A 12 7.87 -14.27 -1.46
C LYS A 12 7.40 -12.88 -1.02
N ARG A 13 6.20 -12.77 -0.44
CA ARG A 13 5.54 -11.53 -0.05
C ARG A 13 5.33 -10.58 -1.24
N LEU A 14 5.04 -11.12 -2.42
CA LEU A 14 4.72 -10.33 -3.62
C LEU A 14 3.22 -10.33 -3.88
N LEU A 15 2.66 -9.18 -4.27
CA LEU A 15 1.22 -9.06 -4.57
C LEU A 15 0.79 -10.04 -5.66
N ARG A 16 -0.23 -10.85 -5.36
CA ARG A 16 -0.82 -11.80 -6.30
C ARG A 16 -1.77 -11.07 -7.24
N SER A 17 -1.55 -11.16 -8.54
CA SER A 17 -2.51 -10.64 -9.54
C SER A 17 -3.91 -11.27 -9.37
N ALA A 18 -3.98 -12.54 -8.93
CA ALA A 18 -5.25 -13.21 -8.66
C ALA A 18 -6.08 -12.52 -7.56
N PHE A 19 -5.43 -11.95 -6.54
CA PHE A 19 -6.11 -11.19 -5.48
C PHE A 19 -6.80 -9.94 -6.04
N LEU A 20 -6.10 -9.21 -6.91
CA LEU A 20 -6.61 -8.01 -7.57
C LEU A 20 -7.75 -8.35 -8.54
N LEU A 21 -7.56 -9.36 -9.39
CA LEU A 21 -8.55 -9.79 -10.38
C LEU A 21 -9.85 -10.28 -9.74
N ALA A 22 -9.75 -11.07 -8.67
CA ALA A 22 -10.92 -11.58 -7.94
C ALA A 22 -11.77 -10.44 -7.34
N ARG A 23 -11.13 -9.34 -6.93
CA ARG A 23 -11.76 -8.18 -6.31
C ARG A 23 -12.04 -7.02 -7.28
N ARG A 24 -11.64 -7.17 -8.56
CA ARG A 24 -11.73 -6.14 -9.62
C ARG A 24 -11.06 -4.83 -9.20
N LEU A 25 -9.88 -4.93 -8.59
CA LEU A 25 -9.11 -3.77 -8.14
C LEU A 25 -8.04 -3.42 -9.17
N GLU A 26 -7.82 -2.13 -9.33
CA GLU A 26 -6.63 -1.57 -9.97
C GLU A 26 -5.57 -1.33 -8.88
N SER A 27 -4.30 -1.34 -9.29
CA SER A 27 -3.16 -1.11 -8.42
C SER A 27 -2.29 0.01 -8.97
N ARG A 28 -1.80 0.85 -8.05
CA ARG A 28 -0.92 1.97 -8.34
C ARG A 28 0.28 1.91 -7.41
N VAL A 29 1.47 1.81 -7.97
CA VAL A 29 2.73 1.88 -7.22
C VAL A 29 3.14 3.32 -7.02
N ILE A 30 3.46 3.67 -5.79
CA ILE A 30 3.87 4.99 -5.35
C ILE A 30 5.32 4.90 -4.88
N PRO A 31 6.27 5.55 -5.56
CA PRO A 31 7.69 5.38 -5.28
C PRO A 31 8.12 6.25 -4.10
N ASP A 32 7.38 6.26 -2.99
CA ASP A 32 7.83 6.92 -1.77
C ASP A 32 7.31 6.18 -0.55
N VAL A 33 7.87 6.49 0.61
CA VAL A 33 7.30 6.05 1.88
C VAL A 33 5.93 6.71 2.04
N LEU A 34 4.94 5.93 2.49
CA LEU A 34 3.64 6.50 2.84
C LEU A 34 3.82 7.44 4.02
N ASP A 35 3.59 8.74 3.81
CA ASP A 35 3.60 9.73 4.89
C ASP A 35 2.19 9.94 5.47
N ARG A 36 2.13 10.72 6.57
CA ARG A 36 0.89 10.99 7.29
C ARG A 36 -0.14 11.70 6.42
N ALA A 37 0.28 12.64 5.57
CA ALA A 37 -0.63 13.43 4.75
C ALA A 37 -1.25 12.55 3.65
N ALA A 38 -0.44 11.73 2.99
CA ALA A 38 -0.86 10.76 2.00
C ALA A 38 -1.79 9.70 2.62
N PHE A 39 -1.46 9.18 3.80
CA PHE A 39 -2.31 8.25 4.53
C PHE A 39 -3.69 8.86 4.83
N LEU A 40 -3.75 10.09 5.36
CA LEU A 40 -5.01 10.75 5.67
C LEU A 40 -5.82 11.09 4.41
N ALA A 41 -5.14 11.40 3.30
CA ALA A 41 -5.79 11.57 2.00
C ALA A 41 -6.44 10.27 1.51
N LEU A 42 -5.73 9.13 1.61
CA LEU A 42 -6.28 7.81 1.29
C LEU A 42 -7.48 7.44 2.18
N ALA A 43 -7.40 7.70 3.48
CA ALA A 43 -8.53 7.50 4.40
C ALA A 43 -9.76 8.34 3.98
N LYS A 44 -9.54 9.58 3.55
CA LYS A 44 -10.61 10.43 3.02
C LYS A 44 -11.18 9.87 1.71
N THR A 45 -10.33 9.40 0.79
CA THR A 45 -10.75 8.75 -0.47
C THR A 45 -11.57 7.48 -0.22
N ALA A 46 -11.25 6.72 0.83
CA ALA A 46 -12.03 5.56 1.28
C ALA A 46 -13.43 5.92 1.83
N GLY A 47 -13.79 7.21 1.88
CA GLY A 47 -15.09 7.67 2.36
C GLY A 47 -15.23 7.59 3.88
N ILE A 48 -14.14 7.80 4.62
CA ILE A 48 -14.10 7.67 6.09
C ILE A 48 -14.19 9.04 6.77
N PRO A 49 -15.39 9.56 7.05
CA PRO A 49 -15.67 10.25 8.29
C PRO A 49 -16.33 9.24 9.26
N GLY A 50 -15.56 8.29 9.79
CA GLY A 50 -16.01 7.37 10.87
C GLY A 50 -15.86 5.85 10.66
N GLY A 51 -15.19 5.39 9.60
CA GLY A 51 -14.81 3.98 9.42
C GLY A 51 -13.47 3.61 10.10
N SER A 52 -13.30 2.33 10.43
CA SER A 52 -12.04 1.82 10.99
C SER A 52 -10.99 1.53 9.92
N VAL A 53 -9.72 1.67 10.30
CA VAL A 53 -8.58 1.16 9.52
C VAL A 53 -8.06 -0.09 10.20
N LEU A 54 -7.93 -1.16 9.43
CA LEU A 54 -7.38 -2.43 9.86
C LEU A 54 -5.91 -2.45 9.44
N LEU A 55 -5.02 -2.64 10.40
CA LEU A 55 -3.59 -2.77 10.19
C LEU A 55 -3.25 -4.25 10.30
N HIS A 56 -2.96 -4.86 9.16
CA HIS A 56 -2.43 -6.23 9.11
C HIS A 56 -0.91 -6.13 9.02
N HIS A 57 -0.20 -6.83 9.91
CA HIS A 57 1.25 -6.82 9.99
C HIS A 57 1.80 -8.24 10.02
N ALA A 58 2.88 -8.50 9.29
CA ALA A 58 3.51 -9.82 9.25
C ALA A 58 5.05 -9.76 9.24
N GLU A 59 5.68 -9.80 10.41
CA GLU A 59 7.14 -9.88 10.53
C GLU A 59 7.67 -11.30 10.24
N PHE A 60 8.88 -11.40 9.65
CA PHE A 60 9.50 -12.69 9.40
C PHE A 60 9.76 -13.45 10.71
N GLY A 61 9.32 -14.70 10.78
CA GLY A 61 9.48 -15.54 11.98
C GLY A 61 8.50 -15.25 13.12
N LYS A 62 7.54 -14.33 12.94
CA LYS A 62 6.42 -14.10 13.87
C LYS A 62 5.09 -14.48 13.25
N GLN A 63 4.08 -14.61 14.09
CA GLN A 63 2.70 -14.79 13.63
C GLN A 63 2.17 -13.45 13.07
N PRO A 64 1.36 -13.47 12.00
CA PRO A 64 0.66 -12.28 11.54
C PRO A 64 -0.24 -11.70 12.63
N GLU A 65 -0.25 -10.38 12.74
CA GLU A 65 -1.05 -9.63 13.71
C GLU A 65 -2.03 -8.71 12.99
N LYS A 66 -3.16 -8.43 13.65
CA LYS A 66 -4.18 -7.53 13.17
C LYS A 66 -4.59 -6.57 14.27
N THR A 67 -4.46 -5.28 13.98
CA THR A 67 -4.91 -4.19 14.84
C THR A 67 -6.06 -3.44 14.16
N ILE A 68 -7.08 -3.07 14.92
CA ILE A 68 -8.23 -2.30 14.42
C ILE A 68 -8.20 -0.93 15.11
N SER A 69 -8.18 0.14 14.33
CA SER A 69 -8.28 1.51 14.83
C SER A 69 -9.55 2.17 14.31
N ILE A 70 -10.30 2.80 15.21
CA ILE A 70 -11.62 3.41 14.92
C ILE A 70 -11.55 4.76 14.22
N ASP A 71 -10.37 5.37 14.12
CA ASP A 71 -10.14 6.56 13.32
C ASP A 71 -8.77 6.54 12.62
N PRO A 72 -8.61 7.29 11.50
CA PRO A 72 -7.37 7.35 10.75
C PRO A 72 -6.18 7.93 11.53
N VAL A 73 -6.39 8.88 12.44
CA VAL A 73 -5.27 9.48 13.19
C VAL A 73 -4.66 8.45 14.14
N CYS A 74 -5.49 7.76 14.92
CA CYS A 74 -5.04 6.68 15.79
C CYS A 74 -4.46 5.50 15.00
N ALA A 75 -4.98 5.24 13.78
CA ALA A 75 -4.44 4.21 12.90
C ALA A 75 -3.01 4.54 12.47
N TRP A 76 -2.77 5.79 12.11
CA TRP A 76 -1.44 6.29 11.77
C TRP A 76 -0.47 6.23 12.95
N ASP A 77 -0.91 6.65 14.14
CA ASP A 77 -0.08 6.58 15.34
C ASP A 77 0.24 5.12 15.73
N SER A 78 -0.71 4.20 15.52
CA SER A 78 -0.50 2.76 15.70
C SER A 78 0.47 2.18 14.66
N LEU A 79 0.40 2.63 13.40
CA LEU A 79 1.33 2.23 12.35
C LEU A 79 2.78 2.53 12.76
N PHE A 80 3.04 3.73 13.32
CA PHE A 80 4.36 4.08 13.85
C PHE A 80 4.87 3.17 14.96
N GLN A 81 3.98 2.66 15.82
CA GLN A 81 4.35 1.72 16.88
C GLN A 81 4.63 0.32 16.33
N VAL A 82 4.06 -0.01 15.17
CA VAL A 82 4.12 -1.31 14.50
C VAL A 82 4.95 -1.22 13.21
N PHE A 83 5.90 -0.29 13.09
CA PHE A 83 6.78 -0.16 11.90
C PHE A 83 7.80 -1.31 11.83
N HIS A 84 7.27 -2.50 11.86
CA HIS A 84 7.86 -3.78 11.56
C HIS A 84 7.43 -4.15 10.14
N GLU A 85 8.29 -4.90 9.51
CA GLU A 85 8.31 -5.27 8.10
C GLU A 85 6.97 -5.84 7.60
N ASP A 86 6.55 -5.42 6.40
CA ASP A 86 5.33 -5.84 5.69
C ASP A 86 4.01 -5.54 6.40
N VAL A 87 3.36 -4.47 5.94
CA VAL A 87 2.04 -4.03 6.44
C VAL A 87 1.03 -3.94 5.29
N ILE A 88 -0.18 -4.46 5.51
CA ILE A 88 -1.33 -4.20 4.65
C ILE A 88 -2.36 -3.39 5.46
N LEU A 89 -2.68 -2.19 4.98
CA LEU A 89 -3.76 -1.36 5.47
C LEU A 89 -5.05 -1.74 4.73
N GLU A 90 -6.13 -1.99 5.46
CA GLU A 90 -7.46 -2.23 4.92
C GLU A 90 -8.43 -1.18 5.47
N PHE A 91 -9.14 -0.49 4.58
CA PHE A 91 -10.07 0.58 4.94
C PHE A 91 -11.50 0.04 4.99
N SER A 92 -12.05 -0.21 6.17
CA SER A 92 -13.27 -1.01 6.37
C SER A 92 -14.53 -0.61 5.57
N THR A 93 -14.64 0.65 5.14
CA THR A 93 -15.81 1.17 4.40
C THR A 93 -15.66 1.09 2.88
N SER A 94 -14.52 0.61 2.37
CA SER A 94 -14.22 0.59 0.94
C SER A 94 -13.28 -0.55 0.58
N PRO A 95 -13.32 -1.07 -0.65
CA PRO A 95 -12.29 -1.99 -1.13
C PRO A 95 -10.98 -1.25 -1.47
N LEU A 96 -10.51 -0.39 -0.57
CA LEU A 96 -9.23 0.32 -0.66
C LEU A 96 -8.26 -0.33 0.31
N PHE A 97 -7.05 -0.54 -0.16
CA PHE A 97 -5.98 -1.10 0.64
C PHE A 97 -4.65 -0.49 0.25
N VAL A 98 -3.68 -0.59 1.16
CA VAL A 98 -2.31 -0.15 0.91
C VAL A 98 -1.35 -1.21 1.40
N TRP A 99 -0.46 -1.67 0.53
CA TRP A 99 0.64 -2.54 0.90
C TRP A 99 1.92 -1.72 1.06
N LEU A 100 2.54 -1.85 2.23
CA LEU A 100 3.83 -1.30 2.62
C LEU A 100 4.86 -2.44 2.71
N PRO A 101 5.62 -2.71 1.65
CA PRO A 101 6.63 -3.76 1.66
C PRO A 101 7.79 -3.45 2.61
N ALA A 102 8.29 -4.50 3.26
CA ALA A 102 9.43 -4.43 4.16
C ALA A 102 10.71 -3.90 3.49
N GLY A 103 11.36 -2.91 4.11
CA GLY A 103 12.66 -2.40 3.64
C GLY A 103 12.60 -1.59 2.34
N GLU A 104 11.42 -1.41 1.77
CA GLU A 104 11.24 -0.78 0.47
C GLU A 104 10.74 0.65 0.57
N ARG A 105 11.22 1.50 -0.35
CA ARG A 105 10.82 2.92 -0.43
C ARG A 105 9.73 3.14 -1.47
N PHE A 106 8.69 2.31 -1.38
CA PHE A 106 7.47 2.47 -2.15
C PHE A 106 6.30 1.88 -1.38
N HIS A 107 5.09 2.21 -1.81
CA HIS A 107 3.89 1.52 -1.40
C HIS A 107 2.99 1.26 -2.60
N VAL A 108 2.12 0.26 -2.49
CA VAL A 108 1.15 -0.07 -3.54
C VAL A 108 -0.24 0.21 -2.99
N VAL A 109 -0.95 1.12 -3.66
CA VAL A 109 -2.37 1.39 -3.38
C VAL A 109 -3.18 0.51 -4.31
N PHE A 110 -4.17 -0.21 -3.79
CA PHE A 110 -5.11 -0.97 -4.61
C PHE A 110 -6.54 -0.65 -4.23
N GLY A 111 -7.36 -0.40 -5.25
CA GLY A 111 -8.72 0.12 -5.10
C GLY A 111 -9.54 -0.03 -6.37
N SER A 112 -10.82 0.35 -6.32
CA SER A 112 -11.63 0.46 -7.54
C SER A 112 -11.00 1.45 -8.52
N LYS A 113 -11.26 1.27 -9.82
CA LYS A 113 -10.82 2.18 -10.88
C LYS A 113 -11.13 3.65 -10.57
N GLU A 114 -12.30 3.93 -10.04
CA GLU A 114 -12.73 5.28 -9.68
C GLU A 114 -11.88 5.87 -8.54
N MET A 115 -11.51 5.06 -7.55
CA MET A 115 -10.65 5.47 -6.44
C MET A 115 -9.22 5.74 -6.90
N ILE A 116 -8.65 4.88 -7.73
CA ILE A 116 -7.30 5.07 -8.28
C ILE A 116 -7.27 6.34 -9.15
N ALA A 117 -8.27 6.54 -10.03
CA ALA A 117 -8.37 7.75 -10.83
C ALA A 117 -8.51 9.03 -9.98
N HIS A 118 -9.31 8.97 -8.90
CA HIS A 118 -9.44 10.10 -7.97
C HIS A 118 -8.11 10.40 -7.25
N PHE A 119 -7.42 9.36 -6.79
CA PHE A 119 -6.11 9.48 -6.14
C PHE A 119 -5.06 10.08 -7.09
N ASP A 120 -5.03 9.64 -8.35
CA ASP A 120 -4.11 10.17 -9.36
C ASP A 120 -4.33 11.67 -9.64
N ASN A 121 -5.58 12.13 -9.61
CA ASN A 121 -5.92 13.55 -9.78
C ASN A 121 -5.52 14.42 -8.58
N MET A 122 -5.38 13.83 -7.39
CA MET A 122 -4.98 14.55 -6.17
C MET A 122 -3.47 14.70 -6.03
N ARG A 123 -2.69 13.89 -6.74
CA ARG A 123 -1.23 13.99 -6.76
C ARG A 123 -0.80 14.97 -7.85
N ASP A 124 -0.06 16.01 -7.46
CA ASP A 124 0.85 16.68 -8.37
C ASP A 124 1.84 15.62 -8.86
N GLN A 125 1.58 15.07 -10.05
CA GLN A 125 2.43 14.03 -10.60
C GLN A 125 3.83 14.60 -10.77
N ALA A 126 4.79 14.10 -9.99
CA ALA A 126 6.15 13.99 -10.52
C ALA A 126 6.04 13.19 -11.82
N ASP A 127 6.62 13.70 -12.90
CA ASP A 127 6.53 13.19 -14.26
C ASP A 127 6.75 11.67 -14.32
N SER A 128 5.71 10.83 -14.27
CA SER A 128 5.83 9.34 -14.29
C SER A 128 6.64 8.69 -13.14
N PHE A 129 6.29 7.46 -12.79
CA PHE A 129 7.06 6.63 -11.83
C PHE A 129 8.55 6.53 -12.23
N SER A 130 8.83 6.42 -13.52
CA SER A 130 10.19 6.39 -14.07
C SER A 130 10.99 7.65 -13.74
N ALA A 131 10.44 8.86 -13.88
CA ALA A 131 11.26 10.04 -13.60
C ALA A 131 11.52 10.22 -12.10
N PHE A 132 10.63 9.74 -11.23
CA PHE A 132 10.95 9.67 -9.80
C PHE A 132 12.14 8.72 -9.56
N VAL A 133 12.11 7.52 -10.13
CA VAL A 133 13.21 6.55 -9.99
C VAL A 133 14.51 7.15 -10.52
N ASP A 134 14.45 7.86 -11.65
CA ASP A 134 15.60 8.53 -12.23
C ASP A 134 16.16 9.66 -11.35
N ALA A 135 15.28 10.48 -10.77
CA ALA A 135 15.62 11.57 -9.86
C ALA A 135 16.05 11.10 -8.47
N SER A 136 15.77 9.85 -8.10
CA SER A 136 16.14 9.29 -6.81
C SER A 136 17.66 9.20 -6.64
N ARG A 137 18.15 9.37 -5.41
CA ARG A 137 19.56 9.16 -5.04
C ARG A 137 19.91 7.67 -4.85
N LEU A 138 19.11 6.77 -5.43
CA LEU A 138 19.32 5.32 -5.32
C LEU A 138 20.51 4.90 -6.19
N THR A 139 21.09 3.75 -5.82
CA THR A 139 22.04 3.05 -6.69
C THR A 139 21.32 2.51 -7.93
N GLU A 140 22.07 2.22 -9.00
CA GLU A 140 21.51 1.64 -10.23
C GLU A 140 20.71 0.36 -9.97
N LYS A 141 21.22 -0.48 -9.07
CA LYS A 141 20.53 -1.71 -8.62
C LYS A 141 19.21 -1.39 -7.91
N GLY A 142 19.17 -0.34 -7.08
CA GLY A 142 17.95 0.12 -6.43
C GLY A 142 16.92 0.68 -7.41
N LYS A 143 17.37 1.40 -8.44
CA LYS A 143 16.52 1.90 -9.52
C LYS A 143 15.89 0.75 -10.32
N GLN A 144 16.69 -0.21 -10.76
CA GLN A 144 16.21 -1.40 -11.47
C GLN A 144 15.20 -2.21 -10.64
N PHE A 145 15.44 -2.36 -9.35
CA PHE A 145 14.50 -3.04 -8.45
C PHE A 145 13.14 -2.34 -8.42
N LEU A 146 13.10 -1.01 -8.27
CA LEU A 146 11.85 -0.24 -8.28
C LEU A 146 11.10 -0.34 -9.61
N LEU A 147 11.82 -0.30 -10.74
CA LEU A 147 11.21 -0.47 -12.07
C LEU A 147 10.59 -1.86 -12.23
N GLN A 148 11.27 -2.92 -11.79
CA GLN A 148 10.73 -4.27 -11.81
C GLN A 148 9.51 -4.43 -10.88
N ALA A 149 9.51 -3.76 -9.72
CA ALA A 149 8.35 -3.72 -8.83
C ALA A 149 7.17 -3.01 -9.49
N TYR A 150 7.41 -1.90 -10.19
CA TYR A 150 6.39 -1.17 -10.94
C TYR A 150 5.75 -2.02 -12.04
N GLU A 151 6.57 -2.68 -12.86
CA GLU A 151 6.10 -3.60 -13.90
C GLU A 151 5.28 -4.76 -13.33
N ARG A 152 5.67 -5.26 -12.15
CA ARG A 152 4.99 -6.39 -11.51
C ARG A 152 3.62 -6.02 -10.94
N TYR A 153 3.48 -4.82 -10.40
CA TYR A 153 2.28 -4.40 -9.66
C TYR A 153 1.37 -3.47 -10.45
N THR A 154 1.71 -3.13 -11.69
CA THR A 154 0.81 -2.39 -12.59
C THR A 154 0.25 -3.38 -13.60
N ILE A 155 -1.07 -3.66 -13.53
CA ILE A 155 -1.79 -4.54 -14.47
C ILE A 155 -2.57 -3.68 -15.45
#